data_AF-A0A5M6C2H8-F1
#
_entry.id   AF-A0A5M6C2H8-F1
#
_cell.length_a   1.000
_cell.length_b   1.000
_cell.length_c   1.000
_cell.angle_alpha   90.00
_cell.angle_beta   90.00
_cell.angle_gamma   90.00
#
_symmetry.space_group_name_H-M   'P 1'
#
loop_
_entity.id
_entity.type
_entity.pdbx_description
1 polymer ?
#
loop_
_entity_poly.entity_id
_entity_poly.type
_entity_poly.pdbx_seq_one_letter_code
_entity_poly.pdbx_strand_id
1 'polypeptide(L)'
;MASSLLNLVLPPLPLDTFTLPPLPPIEDKALEKKVYTHTSYHALPRRGEERFEDEADNRDNEKLEHVGDSYLGCAVTALLHDLYPNLKEGHATLLKGHLVSNTTLAQLSRHYDLPSHLIAAPDALYNLKSGDKTVANLFEAYVAGVYYSYLKHGNTATRRVVPTPPQTPSKRRVIVDEDPDPPSPVVSPTLELPEHPSLSSASEEVRVKPTRGQAMDHLETWLRPLFTPLAAWVLQLIKVEYKRLEVSNAERGGESDLDEKAKGAMSRLNEWFIHKGKGMPEYQSSRSGSDMWTTQCIATDKEGKQWFGEATRSTKAKASTVAAYKVCLEFGLL
;
A
#
# COMPACT_ATOMS: atom_id res chain seq x y z
N MET A 1 -4.20 -12.89 13.66
CA MET A 1 -3.00 -12.06 13.42
C MET A 1 -3.15 -11.23 12.14
N ALA A 2 -3.18 -11.85 10.95
CA ALA A 2 -3.31 -11.10 9.68
C ALA A 2 -4.49 -10.11 9.62
N SER A 3 -5.70 -10.54 10.01
CA SER A 3 -6.88 -9.65 10.07
C SER A 3 -6.70 -8.47 11.04
N SER A 4 -6.00 -8.67 12.16
CA SER A 4 -5.73 -7.59 13.13
C SER A 4 -4.78 -6.54 12.57
N LEU A 5 -3.79 -6.95 11.77
CA LEU A 5 -2.82 -6.05 11.14
C LEU A 5 -3.42 -5.30 9.96
N LEU A 6 -4.36 -5.92 9.24
CA LEU A 6 -5.10 -5.27 8.16
C LEU A 6 -6.03 -4.17 8.71
N ASN A 7 -6.60 -4.39 9.89
CA ASN A 7 -7.45 -3.43 10.59
C ASN A 7 -6.65 -2.48 11.51
N LEU A 8 -5.32 -2.45 11.41
CA LEU A 8 -4.51 -1.51 12.18
C LEU A 8 -4.86 -0.08 11.76
N VAL A 9 -5.40 0.70 12.69
CA VAL A 9 -5.67 2.12 12.45
C VAL A 9 -4.35 2.88 12.58
N LEU A 10 -3.90 3.47 11.47
CA LEU A 10 -2.71 4.32 11.50
C LEU A 10 -3.03 5.63 12.24
N PRO A 11 -2.10 6.15 13.06
CA PRO A 11 -2.21 7.51 13.55
C PRO A 11 -2.07 8.50 12.37
N PRO A 12 -2.44 9.79 12.56
CA PRO A 12 -2.19 10.81 11.55
C PRO A 12 -0.74 10.77 11.06
N LEU A 13 -0.56 10.88 9.75
CA LEU A 13 0.75 10.84 9.12
C LEU A 13 1.58 12.03 9.64
N PRO A 14 2.83 11.81 10.05
CA PRO A 14 3.69 12.88 10.53
C PRO A 14 4.31 13.66 9.36
N LEU A 15 3.47 14.18 8.46
CA LEU A 15 3.88 14.81 7.20
C LEU A 15 4.83 15.99 7.40
N ASP A 16 4.69 16.72 8.50
CA ASP A 16 5.57 17.85 8.86
C ASP A 16 7.01 17.41 9.18
N THR A 17 7.23 16.13 9.48
CA THR A 17 8.57 15.59 9.76
C THR A 17 9.25 15.05 8.50
N PHE A 18 8.51 14.84 7.42
CA PHE A 18 9.04 14.34 6.16
C PHE A 18 9.37 15.48 5.21
N THR A 19 10.52 15.39 4.53
CA THR A 19 10.82 16.28 3.39
C THR A 19 10.12 15.75 2.16
N LEU A 20 8.85 16.14 1.97
CA LEU A 20 8.04 15.67 0.85
C LEU A 20 8.41 16.40 -0.45
N PRO A 21 8.40 15.69 -1.60
CA PRO A 21 8.68 16.31 -2.89
C PRO A 21 7.59 17.32 -3.26
N PRO A 22 7.90 18.36 -4.05
CA PRO A 22 6.90 19.29 -4.55
C PRO A 22 5.90 18.58 -5.47
N LEU A 23 4.69 19.10 -5.55
CA LEU A 23 3.64 18.59 -6.43
C LEU A 23 4.01 18.87 -7.91
N PRO A 24 4.06 17.85 -8.78
CA PRO A 24 4.37 18.06 -10.20
C PRO A 24 3.25 18.82 -10.91
N PRO A 25 3.55 19.87 -11.70
CA PRO A 25 2.51 20.66 -12.35
C PRO A 25 1.83 19.89 -13.49
N ILE A 26 0.54 20.17 -13.70
CA ILE A 26 -0.21 19.71 -14.88
C ILE A 26 -0.28 20.87 -15.88
N GLU A 27 0.52 20.80 -16.94
CA GLU A 27 0.67 21.87 -17.94
C GLU A 27 -0.61 22.09 -18.78
N ASP A 28 -1.39 21.04 -19.00
CA ASP A 28 -2.62 21.09 -19.78
C ASP A 28 -3.78 21.57 -18.89
N LYS A 29 -4.20 22.83 -19.07
CA LYS A 29 -5.28 23.44 -18.29
C LYS A 29 -6.63 22.73 -18.42
N ALA A 30 -6.92 22.09 -19.56
CA ALA A 30 -8.15 21.32 -19.70
C ALA A 30 -8.07 20.01 -18.90
N LEU A 31 -6.91 19.36 -18.92
CA LEU A 31 -6.64 18.17 -18.12
C LEU A 31 -6.62 18.49 -16.62
N GLU A 32 -5.96 19.57 -16.21
CA GLU A 32 -5.93 20.04 -14.82
C GLU A 32 -7.36 20.31 -14.32
N LYS A 33 -8.15 21.07 -15.08
CA LYS A 33 -9.57 21.30 -14.75
C LYS A 33 -10.33 19.97 -14.61
N LYS A 34 -10.09 19.01 -15.49
CA LYS A 34 -10.72 17.69 -15.45
C LYS A 34 -10.35 16.91 -14.19
N VAL A 35 -9.08 16.90 -13.78
CA VAL A 35 -8.61 16.26 -12.53
C VAL A 35 -9.42 16.76 -11.33
N TYR A 36 -9.68 18.07 -11.27
CA TYR A 36 -10.42 18.67 -10.17
C TYR A 36 -11.94 18.61 -10.33
N THR A 37 -12.49 18.11 -11.43
CA THR A 37 -13.95 18.09 -11.67
C THR A 37 -14.56 16.79 -11.17
N HIS A 38 -15.33 16.87 -10.08
CA HIS A 38 -16.11 15.74 -9.56
C HIS A 38 -17.38 15.50 -10.40
N THR A 39 -17.84 14.26 -10.45
CA THR A 39 -19.01 13.86 -11.26
C THR A 39 -20.29 14.67 -10.95
N SER A 40 -20.47 15.07 -9.69
CA SER A 40 -21.63 15.88 -9.29
C SER A 40 -21.73 17.24 -10.00
N TYR A 41 -20.62 17.78 -10.52
CA TYR A 41 -20.61 19.05 -11.23
C TYR A 41 -21.51 19.04 -12.47
N HIS A 42 -21.60 17.91 -13.18
CA HIS A 42 -22.36 17.81 -14.42
C HIS A 42 -23.84 17.45 -14.20
N ALA A 43 -24.25 17.16 -12.95
CA ALA A 43 -25.63 16.87 -12.54
C ALA A 43 -26.41 15.90 -13.45
N LEU A 44 -25.71 15.00 -14.18
CA LEU A 44 -26.36 14.05 -15.07
C LEU A 44 -27.01 12.95 -14.22
N PRO A 45 -28.30 12.63 -14.44
CA PRO A 45 -28.89 11.46 -13.83
C PRO A 45 -28.21 10.22 -14.44
N ARG A 46 -27.17 9.69 -13.77
CA ARG A 46 -26.63 8.34 -14.06
C ARG A 46 -27.61 7.22 -13.68
N ARG A 47 -28.85 7.56 -13.32
CA ARG A 47 -29.94 6.61 -13.09
C ARG A 47 -30.69 6.40 -14.40
N GLY A 48 -30.41 5.32 -15.10
CA GLY A 48 -31.40 4.79 -16.05
C GLY A 48 -30.92 3.76 -17.07
N GLU A 49 -29.73 3.90 -17.63
CA GLU A 49 -29.25 3.01 -18.68
C GLU A 49 -27.78 2.68 -18.45
N GLU A 50 -27.49 1.42 -18.09
CA GLU A 50 -26.12 0.89 -18.13
C GLU A 50 -25.68 0.84 -19.59
N ARG A 51 -24.92 1.86 -20.01
CA ARG A 51 -24.28 1.90 -21.33
C ARG A 51 -22.83 1.45 -21.17
N PHE A 52 -22.35 0.65 -22.12
CA PHE A 52 -20.95 0.21 -22.12
C PHE A 52 -19.98 1.36 -22.43
N GLU A 53 -20.42 2.34 -23.22
CA GLU A 53 -19.67 3.56 -23.56
C GLU A 53 -20.59 4.79 -23.43
N ASP A 54 -20.12 5.82 -22.71
CA ASP A 54 -20.75 7.13 -22.66
C ASP A 54 -19.67 8.22 -22.77
N GLU A 55 -19.75 9.02 -23.82
CA GLU A 55 -18.85 10.17 -24.03
C GLU A 55 -18.98 11.22 -22.90
N ALA A 56 -20.09 11.22 -22.15
CA ALA A 56 -20.28 12.09 -20.99
C ALA A 56 -19.38 11.73 -19.79
N ASP A 57 -18.98 10.46 -19.64
CA ASP A 57 -18.08 9.98 -18.57
C ASP A 57 -16.64 10.49 -18.74
N ASN A 58 -16.33 11.12 -19.88
CA ASN A 58 -15.02 11.71 -20.14
C ASN A 58 -14.88 13.14 -19.61
N ARG A 59 -15.87 13.68 -18.88
CA ARG A 59 -15.93 15.09 -18.45
C ARG A 59 -15.53 15.33 -16.99
N ASP A 60 -15.46 14.29 -16.18
CA ASP A 60 -15.09 14.35 -14.76
C ASP A 60 -13.81 13.54 -14.49
N ASN A 61 -13.43 13.44 -13.22
CA ASN A 61 -12.18 12.83 -12.80
C ASN A 61 -12.23 11.31 -12.63
N GLU A 62 -13.37 10.63 -12.80
CA GLU A 62 -13.48 9.19 -12.48
C GLU A 62 -12.57 8.31 -13.35
N LYS A 63 -12.47 8.62 -14.65
CA LYS A 63 -11.54 7.91 -15.53
C LYS A 63 -10.08 8.15 -15.13
N LEU A 64 -9.77 9.35 -14.63
CA LEU A 64 -8.43 9.70 -14.18
C LEU A 64 -8.12 9.04 -12.85
N GLU A 65 -9.07 9.00 -11.91
CA GLU A 65 -9.00 8.26 -10.65
C GLU A 65 -8.65 6.80 -10.92
N HIS A 66 -9.42 6.11 -11.78
CA HIS A 66 -9.18 4.71 -12.11
C HIS A 66 -7.77 4.48 -12.69
N VAL A 67 -7.34 5.31 -13.64
CA VAL A 67 -5.99 5.21 -14.21
C VAL A 67 -4.92 5.50 -13.15
N GLY A 68 -5.18 6.47 -12.28
CA GLY A 68 -4.32 6.90 -11.20
C GLY A 68 -4.08 5.83 -10.16
N ASP A 69 -5.14 5.18 -9.68
CA ASP A 69 -5.09 4.05 -8.74
C ASP A 69 -4.20 2.93 -9.31
N SER A 70 -4.36 2.59 -10.59
CA SER A 70 -3.53 1.57 -11.24
C SER A 70 -2.04 1.93 -11.26
N TYR A 71 -1.69 3.16 -11.63
CA TYR A 71 -0.29 3.62 -11.63
C TYR A 71 0.27 3.71 -10.21
N LEU A 72 -0.49 4.26 -9.27
CA LEU A 72 -0.10 4.40 -7.88
C LEU A 72 0.14 3.02 -7.24
N GLY A 73 -0.79 2.09 -7.43
CA GLY A 73 -0.69 0.73 -6.95
C GLY A 73 0.52 -0.01 -7.51
N CYS A 74 0.82 0.18 -8.80
CA CYS A 74 2.01 -0.37 -9.45
C CYS A 74 3.30 0.23 -8.87
N ALA A 75 3.38 1.56 -8.81
CA ALA A 75 4.56 2.28 -8.32
C ALA A 75 4.87 1.92 -6.86
N VAL A 76 3.86 1.88 -5.99
CA VAL A 76 4.05 1.50 -4.58
C VAL A 76 4.44 0.02 -4.45
N THR A 77 3.85 -0.88 -5.25
CA THR A 77 4.27 -2.30 -5.25
C THR A 77 5.75 -2.44 -5.62
N ALA A 78 6.19 -1.84 -6.72
CA ALA A 78 7.58 -1.90 -7.17
C ALA A 78 8.53 -1.31 -6.12
N LEU A 79 8.19 -0.12 -5.61
CA LEU A 79 8.95 0.57 -4.56
C LEU A 79 9.14 -0.30 -3.30
N LEU A 80 8.11 -1.00 -2.85
CA LEU A 80 8.22 -1.86 -1.66
C LEU A 80 9.14 -3.05 -1.87
N HIS A 81 9.13 -3.65 -3.06
CA HIS A 81 10.02 -4.76 -3.40
C HIS A 81 11.48 -4.32 -3.57
N ASP A 82 11.71 -3.11 -4.06
CA ASP A 82 13.05 -2.53 -4.14
C ASP A 82 13.61 -2.18 -2.75
N LEU A 83 12.80 -1.54 -1.89
CA LEU A 83 13.23 -1.12 -0.56
C LEU A 83 13.36 -2.30 0.41
N TYR A 84 12.51 -3.32 0.29
CA TYR A 84 12.42 -4.44 1.22
C TYR A 84 12.41 -5.79 0.49
N PRO A 85 13.51 -6.18 -0.20
CA PRO A 85 13.55 -7.39 -1.03
C PRO A 85 13.30 -8.69 -0.26
N ASN A 86 13.53 -8.69 1.05
CA ASN A 86 13.31 -9.86 1.93
C ASN A 86 11.93 -9.85 2.62
N LEU A 87 11.08 -8.85 2.34
CA LEU A 87 9.73 -8.79 2.90
C LEU A 87 8.86 -9.82 2.19
N LYS A 88 8.20 -10.69 2.97
CA LYS A 88 7.26 -11.69 2.40
C LYS A 88 6.15 -10.98 1.64
N GLU A 89 5.73 -11.56 0.52
CA GLU A 89 4.68 -11.03 -0.37
C GLU A 89 3.42 -10.58 0.39
N GLY A 90 2.89 -11.42 1.30
CA GLY A 90 1.71 -11.06 2.09
C GLY A 90 1.89 -9.83 2.98
N HIS A 91 3.10 -9.60 3.51
CA HIS A 91 3.41 -8.39 4.29
C HIS A 91 3.63 -7.17 3.38
N ALA A 92 4.18 -7.36 2.18
CA ALA A 92 4.29 -6.29 1.19
C ALA A 92 2.90 -5.83 0.73
N THR A 93 1.97 -6.76 0.47
CA THR A 93 0.56 -6.45 0.16
C THR A 93 -0.14 -5.75 1.32
N LEU A 94 0.08 -6.18 2.56
CA LEU A 94 -0.44 -5.50 3.75
C LEU A 94 0.08 -4.05 3.84
N LEU A 95 1.39 -3.86 3.67
CA LEU A 95 2.01 -2.53 3.73
C LEU A 95 1.50 -1.63 2.59
N LYS A 96 1.39 -2.17 1.37
CA LYS A 96 0.77 -1.48 0.23
C LYS A 96 -0.65 -1.02 0.59
N GLY A 97 -1.49 -1.92 1.12
CA GLY A 97 -2.87 -1.61 1.47
C GLY A 97 -3.01 -0.43 2.43
N HIS A 98 -2.06 -0.29 3.37
CA HIS A 98 -1.98 0.88 4.24
C HIS A 98 -1.56 2.15 3.50
N LEU A 99 -0.54 2.07 2.65
CA LEU A 99 0.02 3.21 1.91
C LEU A 99 -0.93 3.78 0.86
N VAL A 100 -1.69 2.93 0.16
CA VAL A 100 -2.66 3.37 -0.87
C VAL A 100 -4.10 3.39 -0.36
N SER A 101 -4.30 3.38 0.96
CA SER A 101 -5.64 3.50 1.55
C SER A 101 -6.21 4.90 1.37
N ASN A 102 -7.54 5.01 1.29
CA ASN A 102 -8.23 6.30 1.25
C ASN A 102 -7.80 7.23 2.39
N THR A 103 -7.57 6.70 3.59
CA THR A 103 -7.13 7.49 4.74
C THR A 103 -5.73 8.08 4.53
N THR A 104 -4.79 7.32 3.97
CA THR A 104 -3.43 7.80 3.69
C THR A 104 -3.45 8.80 2.53
N LEU A 105 -4.09 8.44 1.42
CA LEU A 105 -4.16 9.28 0.24
C LEU A 105 -4.92 10.59 0.49
N ALA A 106 -5.95 10.57 1.35
CA ALA A 106 -6.65 11.79 1.70
C ALA A 106 -5.77 12.75 2.51
N GLN A 107 -4.91 12.24 3.39
CA GLN A 107 -3.96 13.06 4.13
C GLN A 107 -2.89 13.67 3.19
N LEU A 108 -2.38 12.90 2.24
CA LEU A 108 -1.45 13.42 1.22
C LEU A 108 -2.11 14.47 0.32
N SER A 109 -3.34 14.22 -0.12
CA SER A 109 -4.14 15.16 -0.91
C SER A 109 -4.34 16.50 -0.20
N ARG A 110 -4.68 16.47 1.10
CA ARG A 110 -4.81 17.67 1.95
C ARG A 110 -3.48 18.39 2.15
N HIS A 111 -2.38 17.65 2.32
CA HIS A 111 -1.06 18.25 2.45
C HIS A 111 -0.65 19.04 1.20
N TYR A 112 -1.00 18.54 0.01
CA TYR A 112 -0.81 19.25 -1.26
C TYR A 112 -1.93 20.25 -1.60
N ASP A 113 -2.86 20.50 -0.68
CA ASP A 113 -4.02 21.38 -0.85
C ASP A 113 -4.89 21.08 -2.09
N LEU A 114 -4.91 19.83 -2.58
CA LEU A 114 -5.74 19.47 -3.74
C LEU A 114 -7.24 19.76 -3.53
N PRO A 115 -7.84 19.50 -2.34
CA PRO A 115 -9.26 19.75 -2.11
C PRO A 115 -9.70 21.20 -2.27
N SER A 116 -8.80 22.18 -2.12
CA SER A 116 -9.16 23.60 -2.28
C SER A 116 -9.61 23.90 -3.72
N HIS A 117 -9.04 23.17 -4.69
CA HIS A 117 -9.28 23.30 -6.13
C HIS A 117 -10.48 22.46 -6.64
N LEU A 118 -11.10 21.63 -5.80
CA LEU A 118 -12.21 20.77 -6.20
C LEU A 118 -13.37 21.56 -6.83
N ILE A 119 -13.83 21.12 -7.99
CA ILE A 119 -14.98 21.62 -8.75
C ILE A 119 -16.10 20.60 -8.63
N ALA A 120 -17.20 20.97 -7.98
CA ALA A 120 -18.36 20.10 -7.75
C ALA A 120 -19.65 20.94 -7.73
N ALA A 121 -20.80 20.27 -7.63
CA ALA A 121 -22.06 20.95 -7.36
C ALA A 121 -21.96 21.78 -6.04
N PRO A 122 -22.47 23.03 -5.99
CA PRO A 122 -22.28 23.93 -4.85
C PRO A 122 -22.77 23.37 -3.51
N ASP A 123 -23.86 22.62 -3.53
CA ASP A 123 -24.49 21.97 -2.39
C ASP A 123 -23.69 20.77 -1.85
N ALA A 124 -22.98 20.06 -2.74
CA ALA A 124 -22.16 18.90 -2.39
C ALA A 124 -20.72 19.28 -1.99
N LEU A 125 -20.25 20.47 -2.36
CA LEU A 125 -18.83 20.85 -2.30
C LEU A 125 -18.22 20.71 -0.90
N TYR A 126 -18.91 21.19 0.14
CA TYR A 126 -18.41 21.12 1.53
C TYR A 126 -18.19 19.68 1.99
N ASN A 127 -19.16 18.81 1.75
CA ASN A 127 -19.10 17.40 2.14
C ASN A 127 -18.01 16.66 1.35
N LEU A 128 -17.90 16.93 0.05
CA LEU A 128 -16.90 16.31 -0.82
C LEU A 128 -15.47 16.73 -0.45
N LYS A 129 -15.24 18.01 -0.14
CA LYS A 129 -13.92 18.50 0.33
C LYS A 129 -13.51 17.90 1.69
N SER A 130 -14.49 17.52 2.51
CA SER A 130 -14.25 16.95 3.84
C SER A 130 -14.13 15.42 3.81
N GLY A 131 -14.75 14.75 2.83
CA GLY A 131 -14.82 13.30 2.74
C GLY A 131 -13.53 12.64 2.27
N ASP A 132 -12.96 11.76 3.08
CA ASP A 132 -11.70 11.05 2.77
C ASP A 132 -11.75 10.31 1.44
N LYS A 133 -12.88 9.69 1.08
CA LYS A 133 -13.01 8.98 -0.20
C LYS A 133 -12.79 9.94 -1.38
N THR A 134 -13.56 11.02 -1.48
CA THR A 134 -13.43 11.98 -2.60
C THR A 134 -12.05 12.63 -2.62
N VAL A 135 -11.49 12.93 -1.46
CA VAL A 135 -10.19 13.58 -1.33
C VAL A 135 -9.04 12.63 -1.72
N ALA A 136 -9.16 11.33 -1.44
CA ALA A 136 -8.25 10.28 -1.91
C ALA A 136 -8.34 10.09 -3.43
N ASN A 137 -9.57 9.97 -3.96
CA ASN A 137 -9.82 9.86 -5.40
C ASN A 137 -9.21 11.03 -6.17
N LEU A 138 -9.21 12.24 -5.58
CA LEU A 138 -8.57 13.41 -6.17
C LEU A 138 -7.05 13.26 -6.31
N PHE A 139 -6.39 12.64 -5.32
CA PHE A 139 -4.96 12.34 -5.38
C PHE A 139 -4.65 11.36 -6.52
N GLU A 140 -5.45 10.29 -6.65
CA GLU A 140 -5.31 9.31 -7.74
C GLU A 140 -5.54 9.97 -9.10
N ALA A 141 -6.61 10.75 -9.25
CA ALA A 141 -6.86 11.51 -10.47
C ALA A 141 -5.69 12.45 -10.82
N TYR A 142 -5.06 13.05 -9.82
CA TYR A 142 -3.87 13.89 -10.01
C TYR A 142 -2.67 13.09 -10.53
N VAL A 143 -2.43 11.88 -10.02
CA VAL A 143 -1.39 10.97 -10.55
C VAL A 143 -1.59 10.73 -12.05
N ALA A 144 -2.82 10.43 -12.48
CA ALA A 144 -3.12 10.28 -13.91
C ALA A 144 -2.96 11.60 -14.68
N GLY A 145 -3.31 12.73 -14.07
CA GLY A 145 -3.11 14.07 -14.61
C GLY A 145 -1.64 14.36 -14.94
N VAL A 146 -0.73 14.07 -14.02
CA VAL A 146 0.72 14.22 -14.22
C VAL A 146 1.19 13.31 -15.37
N TYR A 147 0.77 12.05 -15.39
CA TYR A 147 1.11 11.09 -16.44
C TYR A 147 0.69 11.58 -17.84
N TYR A 148 -0.58 11.97 -18.00
CA TYR A 148 -1.09 12.43 -19.30
C TYR A 148 -0.56 13.82 -19.70
N SER A 149 -0.28 14.69 -18.73
CA SER A 149 0.38 15.97 -18.99
C SER A 149 1.77 15.74 -19.58
N TYR A 150 2.55 14.85 -18.97
CA TYR A 150 3.87 14.49 -19.49
C TYR A 150 3.80 13.92 -20.91
N LEU A 151 2.86 13.02 -21.21
CA LEU A 151 2.70 12.47 -22.56
C LEU A 151 2.41 13.53 -23.63
N LYS A 152 1.75 14.64 -23.26
CA LYS A 152 1.43 15.73 -24.19
C LYS A 152 2.56 16.75 -24.33
N HIS A 153 3.22 17.08 -23.22
CA HIS A 153 4.12 18.24 -23.15
C HIS A 153 5.61 17.88 -23.04
N GLY A 154 5.91 16.66 -22.59
CA GLY A 154 7.26 16.21 -22.23
C GLY A 154 7.77 16.88 -20.98
N ASN A 155 9.06 16.69 -20.69
CA ASN A 155 9.72 17.41 -19.62
C ASN A 155 10.00 18.86 -20.07
N THR A 156 9.15 19.80 -19.68
CA THR A 156 9.34 21.24 -19.95
C THR A 156 10.65 21.78 -19.36
N ALA A 157 11.23 21.12 -18.34
CA ALA A 157 12.51 21.49 -17.75
C ALA A 157 13.75 21.03 -18.55
N THR A 158 13.61 20.10 -19.50
CA THR A 158 14.72 19.63 -20.33
C THR A 158 14.33 19.54 -21.80
N ARG A 159 14.32 20.68 -22.50
CA ARG A 159 14.36 20.72 -23.97
C ARG A 159 15.73 20.23 -24.44
N ARG A 160 15.97 18.91 -24.40
CA ARG A 160 17.16 18.31 -25.00
C ARG A 160 16.98 18.26 -26.51
N VAL A 161 17.88 18.92 -27.22
CA VAL A 161 18.19 18.63 -28.63
C VAL A 161 18.56 17.16 -28.69
N VAL A 162 17.77 16.35 -29.41
CA VAL A 162 18.07 14.93 -29.62
C VAL A 162 19.23 14.87 -30.63
N PRO A 163 20.38 14.23 -30.32
CA PRO A 163 21.34 13.91 -31.35
C PRO A 163 20.71 12.87 -32.29
N THR A 164 20.71 13.18 -33.58
CA THR A 164 20.20 12.32 -34.65
C THR A 164 20.79 10.91 -34.50
N PRO A 165 19.97 9.83 -34.60
CA PRO A 165 20.53 8.48 -34.54
C PRO A 165 21.57 8.29 -35.66
N PRO A 166 22.68 7.59 -35.40
CA PRO A 166 23.65 7.27 -36.44
C PRO A 166 22.93 6.48 -37.53
N GLN A 167 23.01 6.98 -38.77
CA GLN A 167 22.42 6.29 -39.93
C GLN A 167 22.98 4.88 -40.00
N THR A 168 22.10 3.89 -40.05
CA THR A 168 22.47 2.49 -40.30
C THR A 168 23.25 2.45 -41.61
N PRO A 169 24.47 1.88 -41.66
CA PRO A 169 25.21 1.82 -42.90
C PRO A 169 24.47 0.88 -43.86
N SER A 170 23.97 1.43 -44.98
CA SER A 170 23.44 0.66 -46.10
C SER A 170 24.45 -0.39 -46.50
N LYS A 171 24.05 -1.67 -46.46
CA LYS A 171 24.86 -2.79 -46.96
C LYS A 171 25.29 -2.50 -48.40
N ARG A 172 26.55 -2.12 -48.61
CA ARG A 172 27.18 -2.18 -49.93
C ARG A 172 27.18 -3.63 -50.37
N ARG A 173 26.41 -3.93 -51.42
CA ARG A 173 26.44 -5.21 -52.12
C ARG A 173 27.78 -5.28 -52.86
N VAL A 174 28.70 -6.11 -52.37
CA VAL A 174 29.91 -6.48 -53.10
C VAL A 174 29.49 -7.44 -54.20
N ILE A 175 29.55 -6.98 -55.46
CA ILE A 175 29.52 -7.85 -56.63
C ILE A 175 30.97 -8.23 -56.91
N VAL A 176 31.21 -9.53 -57.06
CA VAL A 176 32.54 -10.12 -57.34
C VAL A 176 32.77 -10.04 -58.85
N ASP A 177 33.97 -9.61 -59.25
CA ASP A 177 34.46 -9.51 -60.63
C ASP A 177 34.61 -10.89 -61.31
N GLU A 178 34.15 -11.00 -62.56
CA GLU A 178 34.73 -11.85 -63.60
C GLU A 178 34.63 -11.11 -64.96
N ASP A 179 35.78 -10.99 -65.64
CA ASP A 179 36.04 -10.45 -66.99
C ASP A 179 36.41 -11.65 -67.93
N PRO A 180 36.53 -11.56 -69.30
CA PRO A 180 36.72 -10.36 -70.13
C PRO A 180 36.02 -10.28 -71.54
N ASP A 181 35.99 -9.05 -72.09
CA ASP A 181 36.27 -8.61 -73.50
C ASP A 181 35.19 -8.56 -74.65
N PRO A 182 35.35 -7.69 -75.70
CA PRO A 182 34.41 -6.59 -76.11
C PRO A 182 34.02 -6.64 -77.64
N PRO A 183 33.60 -5.58 -78.43
CA PRO A 183 33.48 -4.12 -78.17
C PRO A 183 32.32 -3.30 -78.84
N SER A 184 32.30 -1.99 -78.49
CA SER A 184 31.90 -0.78 -79.27
C SER A 184 30.45 -0.24 -79.17
N PRO A 185 30.20 1.04 -79.55
CA PRO A 185 30.36 2.25 -78.73
C PRO A 185 29.00 3.00 -78.62
N VAL A 186 28.98 4.23 -78.07
CA VAL A 186 28.13 5.39 -78.49
C VAL A 186 27.70 6.26 -77.29
N VAL A 187 28.39 7.42 -77.20
CA VAL A 187 27.88 8.78 -76.93
C VAL A 187 27.40 9.15 -75.51
N SER A 188 28.23 9.96 -74.85
CA SER A 188 27.84 10.93 -73.81
C SER A 188 26.96 12.03 -74.38
N PRO A 189 26.10 12.62 -73.55
CA PRO A 189 26.11 14.07 -73.47
C PRO A 189 26.22 14.56 -72.01
N THR A 190 27.11 15.53 -71.86
CA THR A 190 27.22 16.49 -70.77
C THR A 190 25.84 17.01 -70.34
N LEU A 191 25.46 16.77 -69.09
CA LEU A 191 24.34 17.45 -68.45
C LEU A 191 24.90 18.51 -67.51
N GLU A 192 24.60 19.76 -67.86
CA GLU A 192 24.82 20.96 -67.07
C GLU A 192 24.15 20.83 -65.69
N LEU A 193 24.88 21.20 -64.65
CA LEU A 193 24.38 21.30 -63.28
C LEU A 193 23.42 22.50 -63.16
N PRO A 194 22.17 22.32 -62.72
CA PRO A 194 21.36 23.45 -62.28
C PRO A 194 21.79 23.88 -60.88
N GLU A 195 21.96 25.18 -60.71
CA GLU A 195 22.26 25.87 -59.47
C GLU A 195 21.34 25.43 -58.33
N HIS A 196 21.94 25.10 -57.18
CA HIS A 196 21.20 24.81 -55.95
C HIS A 196 20.45 26.06 -55.46
N PRO A 197 19.13 26.03 -55.23
CA PRO A 197 18.53 27.03 -54.38
C PRO A 197 19.03 26.80 -52.96
N SER A 198 19.59 27.84 -52.36
CA SER A 198 20.01 27.88 -50.97
C SER A 198 18.86 27.43 -50.06
N LEU A 199 18.94 26.19 -49.58
CA LEU A 199 18.11 25.68 -48.50
C LEU A 199 18.46 26.47 -47.24
N SER A 200 17.64 27.50 -46.95
CA SER A 200 17.49 28.02 -45.61
C SER A 200 17.18 26.85 -44.69
N SER A 201 18.16 26.42 -43.89
CA SER A 201 18.01 25.39 -42.87
C SER A 201 17.13 25.91 -41.74
N ALA A 202 15.83 25.97 -41.98
CA ALA A 202 14.86 25.88 -40.91
C ALA A 202 14.92 24.42 -40.43
N SER A 203 15.76 24.17 -39.43
CA SER A 203 15.69 22.94 -38.66
C SER A 203 14.32 22.87 -38.01
N GLU A 204 13.36 22.23 -38.67
CA GLU A 204 12.13 21.76 -38.03
C GLU A 204 12.57 20.88 -36.87
N GLU A 205 12.48 21.40 -35.64
CA GLU A 205 12.60 20.61 -34.44
C GLU A 205 11.50 19.55 -34.47
N VAL A 206 11.83 18.35 -34.92
CA VAL A 206 10.94 17.20 -34.85
C VAL A 206 10.69 16.94 -33.36
N ARG A 207 9.55 17.42 -32.86
CA ARG A 207 9.14 17.25 -31.48
C ARG A 207 8.77 15.79 -31.28
N VAL A 208 9.75 14.98 -30.88
CA VAL A 208 9.54 13.57 -30.55
C VAL A 208 8.55 13.51 -29.39
N LYS A 209 7.39 12.89 -29.62
CA LYS A 209 6.39 12.70 -28.56
C LYS A 209 6.97 11.82 -27.46
N PRO A 210 6.84 12.19 -26.18
CA PRO A 210 7.29 11.37 -25.07
C PRO A 210 6.65 9.99 -25.10
N THR A 211 7.42 8.97 -24.71
CA THR A 211 6.93 7.60 -24.59
C THR A 211 6.18 7.40 -23.27
N ARG A 212 5.35 6.35 -23.19
CA ARG A 212 4.70 5.94 -21.94
C ARG A 212 5.72 5.56 -20.85
N GLY A 213 6.84 4.93 -21.22
CA GLY A 213 7.92 4.62 -20.29
C GLY A 213 8.48 5.89 -19.63
N GLN A 214 8.80 6.91 -20.43
CA GLN A 214 9.28 8.20 -19.90
C GLN A 214 8.26 8.89 -18.99
N ALA A 215 6.96 8.75 -19.27
CA ALA A 215 5.91 9.27 -18.38
C ALA A 215 5.83 8.51 -17.05
N MET A 216 6.05 7.19 -17.07
CA MET A 216 6.14 6.37 -15.85
C MET A 216 7.40 6.71 -15.04
N ASP A 217 8.55 6.87 -15.69
CA ASP A 217 9.79 7.31 -15.04
C ASP A 217 9.58 8.68 -14.39
N HIS A 218 8.90 9.60 -15.07
CA HIS A 218 8.57 10.91 -14.54
C HIS A 218 7.67 10.82 -13.29
N LEU A 219 6.62 9.99 -13.31
CA LEU A 219 5.82 9.73 -12.11
C LEU A 219 6.67 9.18 -10.97
N GLU A 220 7.58 8.25 -11.26
CA GLU A 220 8.44 7.65 -10.25
C GLU A 220 9.34 8.70 -9.57
N THR A 221 9.83 9.71 -10.29
CA THR A 221 10.62 10.80 -9.69
C THR A 221 9.87 11.58 -8.60
N TRP A 222 8.54 11.56 -8.62
CA TRP A 222 7.69 12.17 -7.59
C TRP A 222 7.23 11.15 -6.55
N LEU A 223 6.67 10.02 -6.99
CA LEU A 223 6.05 9.04 -6.09
C LEU A 223 7.08 8.31 -5.22
N ARG A 224 8.28 8.01 -5.73
CA ARG A 224 9.32 7.31 -4.95
C ARG A 224 9.75 8.10 -3.71
N PRO A 225 10.21 9.36 -3.81
CA PRO A 225 10.59 10.13 -2.62
C PRO A 225 9.40 10.44 -1.69
N LEU A 226 8.17 10.51 -2.22
CA LEU A 226 6.94 10.67 -1.42
C LEU A 226 6.66 9.42 -0.55
N PHE A 227 6.66 8.23 -1.14
CA PHE A 227 6.26 7.00 -0.46
C PHE A 227 7.38 6.30 0.30
N THR A 228 8.65 6.57 0.01
CA THR A 228 9.79 5.96 0.73
C THR A 228 9.76 6.20 2.25
N PRO A 229 9.67 7.45 2.76
CA PRO A 229 9.63 7.69 4.20
C PRO A 229 8.33 7.16 4.85
N LEU A 230 7.20 7.24 4.14
CA LEU A 230 5.93 6.70 4.59
C LEU A 230 5.99 5.18 4.76
N ALA A 231 6.56 4.48 3.77
CA ALA A 231 6.71 3.03 3.80
C ALA A 231 7.57 2.58 4.99
N ALA A 232 8.68 3.28 5.26
CA ALA A 232 9.52 3.00 6.42
C ALA A 232 8.76 3.19 7.74
N TRP A 233 8.02 4.29 7.86
CA TRP A 233 7.25 4.60 9.07
C TRP A 233 6.10 3.60 9.30
N VAL A 234 5.27 3.34 8.30
CA VAL A 234 4.16 2.36 8.41
C VAL A 234 4.70 0.96 8.69
N LEU A 235 5.80 0.55 8.05
CA LEU A 235 6.42 -0.75 8.30
C LEU A 235 6.87 -0.90 9.75
N GLN A 236 7.39 0.16 10.38
CA GLN A 236 7.75 0.13 11.80
C GLN A 236 6.52 -0.09 12.69
N LEU A 237 5.42 0.61 12.43
CA LEU A 237 4.17 0.43 13.18
C LEU A 237 3.63 -0.99 13.05
N ILE A 238 3.60 -1.53 11.83
CA ILE A 238 3.17 -2.91 11.57
C ILE A 238 4.06 -3.91 12.33
N LYS A 239 5.39 -3.72 12.33
CA LYS A 239 6.32 -4.60 13.06
C LYS A 239 6.11 -4.56 14.57
N VAL A 240 5.83 -3.39 15.14
CA VAL A 240 5.54 -3.24 16.57
C VAL A 240 4.25 -3.99 16.92
N GLU A 241 3.19 -3.79 16.15
CA GLU A 241 1.91 -4.48 16.38
C GLU A 241 2.04 -6.00 16.15
N TYR A 242 2.81 -6.43 15.15
CA TYR A 242 3.08 -7.85 14.90
C TYR A 242 3.70 -8.52 16.14
N LYS A 243 4.76 -7.92 16.70
CA LYS A 243 5.41 -8.43 17.92
C LYS A 243 4.45 -8.46 19.12
N ARG A 244 3.62 -7.42 19.28
CA ARG A 244 2.59 -7.38 20.33
C ARG A 244 1.62 -8.55 20.23
N LEU A 245 1.17 -8.85 19.00
CA LEU A 245 0.27 -9.96 18.72
C LEU A 245 0.95 -11.33 18.92
N GLU A 246 2.24 -11.46 18.62
CA GLU A 246 3.00 -12.68 18.89
C GLU A 246 3.07 -12.98 20.39
N VAL A 247 3.42 -11.98 21.21
CA VAL A 247 3.46 -12.13 22.69
C VAL A 247 2.08 -12.50 23.23
N SER A 248 1.03 -11.78 22.81
CA SER A 248 -0.34 -12.07 23.26
C SER A 248 -0.82 -13.47 22.86
N ASN A 249 -0.46 -13.93 21.67
CA ASN A 249 -0.79 -15.29 21.24
C ASN A 249 0.02 -16.35 21.98
N ALA A 250 1.30 -16.09 22.28
CA ALA A 250 2.14 -17.01 23.06
C ALA A 250 1.60 -17.17 24.49
N GLU A 251 1.20 -16.06 25.13
CA GLU A 251 0.56 -16.09 26.46
C GLU A 251 -0.73 -16.90 26.44
N ARG A 252 -1.62 -16.66 25.47
CA ARG A 252 -2.87 -17.43 25.29
C ARG A 252 -2.59 -18.92 25.03
N GLY A 253 -1.57 -19.23 24.24
CA GLY A 253 -1.12 -20.60 24.01
C GLY A 253 -0.65 -21.28 25.30
N GLY A 254 0.15 -20.58 26.11
CA GLY A 254 0.59 -21.06 27.41
C GLY A 254 -0.57 -21.26 28.39
N GLU A 255 -1.56 -20.37 28.40
CA GLU A 255 -2.78 -20.57 29.20
C GLU A 255 -3.57 -21.80 28.78
N SER A 256 -3.68 -22.05 27.46
CA SER A 256 -4.35 -23.25 26.94
C SER A 256 -3.61 -24.54 27.25
N ASP A 257 -2.27 -24.54 27.20
CA ASP A 257 -1.46 -25.71 27.59
C ASP A 257 -1.58 -26.00 29.10
N LEU A 258 -1.60 -24.95 29.92
CA LEU A 258 -1.88 -25.09 31.36
C LEU A 258 -3.29 -25.61 31.64
N ASP A 259 -4.31 -25.17 30.89
CA ASP A 259 -5.68 -25.68 31.00
C ASP A 259 -5.75 -27.19 30.73
N GLU A 260 -4.99 -27.69 29.74
CA GLU A 260 -4.91 -29.12 29.43
C GLU A 260 -4.20 -29.92 30.52
N LYS A 261 -3.02 -29.46 30.98
CA LYS A 261 -2.26 -30.11 32.06
C LYS A 261 -3.03 -30.15 33.39
N ALA A 262 -3.85 -29.13 33.64
CA ALA A 262 -4.64 -29.03 34.86
C ALA A 262 -5.83 -30.00 34.92
N LYS A 263 -6.18 -30.69 33.83
CA LYS A 263 -7.31 -31.63 33.82
C LYS A 263 -7.12 -32.74 34.87
N GLY A 264 -8.14 -32.89 35.72
CA GLY A 264 -8.14 -33.85 36.82
C GLY A 264 -7.38 -33.40 38.08
N ALA A 265 -6.73 -32.23 38.08
CA ALA A 265 -5.99 -31.73 39.24
C ALA A 265 -6.88 -31.50 40.47
N MET A 266 -8.08 -30.93 40.27
CA MET A 266 -9.07 -30.75 41.36
C MET A 266 -9.43 -32.09 42.03
N SER A 267 -9.71 -33.13 41.25
CA SER A 267 -10.07 -34.45 41.79
C SER A 267 -8.91 -35.05 42.58
N ARG A 268 -7.69 -35.03 42.02
CA ARG A 268 -6.47 -35.52 42.71
C ARG A 268 -6.20 -34.78 44.01
N LEU A 269 -6.30 -33.45 43.99
CA LEU A 269 -6.10 -32.61 45.16
C LEU A 269 -7.13 -32.91 46.25
N ASN A 270 -8.41 -32.98 45.87
CA ASN A 270 -9.50 -33.28 46.81
C ASN A 270 -9.34 -34.68 47.42
N GLU A 271 -9.06 -35.70 46.61
CA GLU A 271 -8.87 -37.08 47.06
C GLU A 271 -7.73 -37.17 48.10
N TRP A 272 -6.60 -36.54 47.83
CA TRP A 272 -5.46 -36.54 48.75
C TRP A 272 -5.80 -35.87 50.08
N PHE A 273 -6.37 -34.66 50.04
CA PHE A 273 -6.66 -33.88 51.25
C PHE A 273 -7.83 -34.43 52.06
N ILE A 274 -8.77 -35.16 51.45
CA ILE A 274 -9.83 -35.90 52.14
C ILE A 274 -9.25 -37.11 52.90
N HIS A 275 -8.38 -37.90 52.27
CA HIS A 275 -7.87 -39.13 52.86
C HIS A 275 -6.67 -38.94 53.80
N LYS A 276 -5.80 -37.97 53.49
CA LYS A 276 -4.50 -37.79 54.16
C LYS A 276 -4.37 -36.42 54.83
N GLY A 277 -5.10 -35.40 54.38
CA GLY A 277 -5.05 -34.03 54.89
C GLY A 277 -6.02 -33.71 56.04
N LYS A 278 -6.28 -32.41 56.27
CA LYS A 278 -7.15 -31.88 57.33
C LYS A 278 -8.62 -31.74 56.91
N GLY A 279 -8.93 -31.92 55.63
CA GLY A 279 -10.25 -31.69 55.05
C GLY A 279 -10.16 -31.18 53.62
N MET A 280 -11.31 -30.96 52.97
CA MET A 280 -11.38 -30.54 51.56
C MET A 280 -10.70 -29.17 51.34
N PRO A 281 -9.93 -28.97 50.26
CA PRO A 281 -9.37 -27.67 49.89
C PRO A 281 -10.46 -26.61 49.70
N GLU A 282 -10.16 -25.38 50.10
CA GLU A 282 -11.07 -24.24 49.99
C GLU A 282 -10.87 -23.52 48.64
N TYR A 283 -11.97 -23.13 48.00
CA TYR A 283 -11.95 -22.40 46.74
C TYR A 283 -12.79 -21.12 46.86
N GLN A 284 -12.15 -19.98 46.65
CA GLN A 284 -12.81 -18.67 46.62
C GLN A 284 -12.71 -18.10 45.21
N SER A 285 -13.86 -17.85 44.57
CA SER A 285 -13.90 -17.32 43.21
C SER A 285 -14.57 -15.95 43.18
N SER A 286 -13.96 -15.01 42.48
CA SER A 286 -14.49 -13.68 42.21
C SER A 286 -14.41 -13.35 40.72
N ARG A 287 -15.24 -12.41 40.24
CA ARG A 287 -15.11 -11.91 38.87
C ARG A 287 -14.01 -10.86 38.79
N SER A 288 -13.13 -10.99 37.81
CA SER A 288 -12.11 -10.00 37.47
C SER A 288 -12.45 -9.39 36.11
N GLY A 289 -13.07 -8.20 36.11
CA GLY A 289 -13.60 -7.58 34.89
C GLY A 289 -14.94 -8.18 34.41
N SER A 290 -15.32 -7.92 33.15
CA SER A 290 -16.61 -8.31 32.58
C SER A 290 -16.76 -9.83 32.39
N ASP A 291 -15.69 -10.50 31.94
CA ASP A 291 -15.77 -11.86 31.37
C ASP A 291 -14.76 -12.88 31.92
N MET A 292 -14.05 -12.55 33.00
CA MET A 292 -13.06 -13.46 33.59
C MET A 292 -13.39 -13.78 35.05
N TRP A 293 -13.05 -15.01 35.45
CA TRP A 293 -13.16 -15.54 36.81
C TRP A 293 -11.77 -15.77 37.38
N THR A 294 -11.52 -15.25 38.56
CA THR A 294 -10.32 -15.57 39.34
C THR A 294 -10.71 -16.50 40.47
N THR A 295 -10.00 -17.62 40.62
CA THR A 295 -10.18 -18.54 41.73
C THR A 295 -8.88 -18.65 42.51
N GLN A 296 -8.97 -18.50 43.83
CA GLN A 296 -7.95 -18.85 44.79
C GLN A 296 -8.30 -20.21 45.41
N CYS A 297 -7.33 -21.12 45.43
CA CYS A 297 -7.38 -22.43 46.06
C CYS A 297 -6.40 -22.45 47.24
N ILE A 298 -6.89 -22.85 48.42
CA ILE A 298 -6.10 -22.98 49.63
C ILE A 298 -6.26 -24.41 50.14
N ALA A 299 -5.16 -25.15 50.22
CA ALA A 299 -5.14 -26.49 50.81
C ALA A 299 -4.34 -26.47 52.12
N THR A 300 -4.85 -27.11 53.17
CA THR A 300 -4.22 -27.12 54.50
C THR A 300 -4.06 -28.56 55.01
N ASP A 301 -2.86 -28.95 55.45
CA ASP A 301 -2.61 -30.28 56.02
C ASP A 301 -2.94 -30.34 57.52
N LYS A 302 -2.72 -31.51 58.13
CA LYS A 302 -3.00 -31.75 59.55
C LYS A 302 -2.08 -30.99 60.49
N GLU A 303 -0.88 -30.63 60.02
CA GLU A 303 0.11 -29.85 60.76
C GLU A 303 -0.17 -28.34 60.65
N GLY A 304 -1.12 -27.95 59.82
CA GLY A 304 -1.52 -26.56 59.60
C GLY A 304 -0.73 -25.85 58.50
N LYS A 305 0.12 -26.56 57.75
CA LYS A 305 0.83 -26.01 56.60
C LYS A 305 -0.16 -25.78 55.46
N GLN A 306 -0.02 -24.64 54.79
CA GLN A 306 -0.91 -24.21 53.72
C GLN A 306 -0.16 -24.11 52.38
N TRP A 307 -0.88 -24.43 51.30
CA TRP A 307 -0.45 -24.24 49.91
C TRP A 307 -1.49 -23.41 49.18
N PHE A 308 -1.03 -22.60 48.23
CA PHE A 308 -1.86 -21.59 47.58
C PHE A 308 -1.72 -21.67 46.06
N GLY A 309 -2.86 -21.70 45.38
CA GLY A 309 -2.91 -21.60 43.93
C GLY A 309 -3.95 -20.58 43.49
N GLU A 310 -3.56 -19.67 42.61
CA GLU A 310 -4.49 -18.71 42.01
C GLU A 310 -4.46 -18.80 40.49
N ALA A 311 -5.63 -18.73 39.85
CA ALA A 311 -5.71 -18.65 38.40
C ALA A 311 -6.92 -17.83 37.94
N THR A 312 -6.77 -17.15 36.81
CA THR A 312 -7.83 -16.37 36.16
C THR A 312 -8.14 -16.96 34.79
N ARG A 313 -9.42 -17.29 34.51
CA ARG A 313 -9.87 -17.90 33.25
C ARG A 313 -11.27 -17.44 32.85
N SER A 314 -11.67 -17.72 31.62
CA SER A 314 -13.00 -17.37 31.09
C SER A 314 -14.17 -18.04 31.83
N THR A 315 -13.95 -19.19 32.47
CA THR A 315 -14.98 -19.87 33.28
C THR A 315 -14.47 -20.14 34.69
N LYS A 316 -15.38 -20.05 35.66
CA LYS A 316 -15.11 -20.41 37.06
C LYS A 316 -14.49 -21.81 37.18
N ALA A 317 -15.03 -22.78 36.44
CA ALA A 317 -14.56 -24.17 36.46
C ALA A 317 -13.09 -24.30 35.99
N LYS A 318 -12.72 -23.62 34.89
CA LYS A 318 -11.34 -23.60 34.41
C LYS A 318 -10.40 -22.92 35.41
N ALA A 319 -10.81 -21.77 35.95
CA ALA A 319 -10.04 -21.04 36.95
C ALA A 319 -9.77 -21.90 38.20
N SER A 320 -10.80 -22.58 38.73
CA SER A 320 -10.65 -23.50 39.86
C SER A 320 -9.75 -24.70 39.55
N THR A 321 -9.87 -25.26 38.34
CA THR A 321 -9.07 -26.43 37.93
C THR A 321 -7.58 -26.08 37.84
N VAL A 322 -7.25 -24.93 37.25
CA VAL A 322 -5.86 -24.44 37.14
C VAL A 322 -5.31 -24.00 38.50
N ALA A 323 -6.14 -23.38 39.36
CA ALA A 323 -5.75 -23.04 40.73
C ALA A 323 -5.38 -24.31 41.53
N ALA A 324 -6.18 -25.37 41.45
CA ALA A 324 -5.88 -26.65 42.07
C ALA A 324 -4.59 -27.30 41.50
N TYR A 325 -4.37 -27.21 40.19
CA TYR A 325 -3.16 -27.72 39.56
C TYR A 325 -1.88 -27.05 40.09
N LYS A 326 -1.91 -25.73 40.32
CA LYS A 326 -0.78 -25.01 40.92
C LYS A 326 -0.50 -25.50 42.34
N VAL A 327 -1.53 -25.74 43.14
CA VAL A 327 -1.39 -26.33 44.48
C VAL A 327 -0.80 -27.74 44.40
N CYS A 328 -1.25 -28.59 43.46
CA CYS A 328 -0.69 -29.92 43.28
C CYS A 328 0.81 -29.89 42.96
N LEU A 329 1.27 -28.96 42.10
CA LEU A 329 2.69 -28.80 41.77
C LEU A 329 3.50 -28.35 42.99
N GLU A 330 3.02 -27.36 43.73
CA GLU A 330 3.70 -26.83 44.92
C GLU A 330 3.77 -27.88 46.05
N PHE A 331 2.73 -28.70 46.18
CA PHE A 331 2.66 -29.79 47.13
C PHE A 331 3.52 -31.00 46.71
N GLY A 332 3.81 -31.18 45.41
CA GLY A 332 4.51 -32.35 44.87
C GLY A 332 3.62 -33.56 44.60
N LEU A 333 2.34 -33.31 44.28
CA LEU A 333 1.33 -34.33 43.92
C LEU A 333 1.38 -34.74 42.43
N LEU A 334 2.12 -33.98 41.60
CA LEU A 334 2.21 -34.13 40.14
C LEU A 334 3.64 -34.00 39.65
#